data_AF-A0A3P1VZU7-F1
#
_entry.id   AF-A0A3P1VZU7-F1
#
_cell.length_a   1.000
_cell.length_b   1.000
_cell.length_c   1.000
_cell.angle_alpha   90.00
_cell.angle_beta   90.00
_cell.angle_gamma   90.00
#
_symmetry.space_group_name_H-M   'P 1'
#
loop_
_entity.id
_entity.type
_entity.pdbx_description
1 polymer ?
#
loop_
_entity_poly.entity_id
_entity_poly.type
_entity_poly.pdbx_seq_one_letter_code
_entity_poly.pdbx_strand_id
1 'polypeptide(L)'
;MNNKKITYDEIKEKLDLNEIRGRIDRIDRELVKMLENRLKIVKEVAIYKKMNNMKIFDSKREEEVIEKNLKNISDENIKYYINILLNNIMNVSKEYQKAEIEKDNQ
;
A
#
# COMPACT_ATOMS: atom_id res chain seq x y z
N MET A 1 -19.28 -36.06 6.95
CA MET A 1 -19.72 -34.91 6.13
C MET A 1 -18.72 -34.75 5.00
N ASN A 2 -19.17 -34.92 3.75
CA ASN A 2 -18.35 -35.07 2.56
C ASN A 2 -17.65 -33.76 2.18
N ASN A 3 -16.35 -33.66 2.47
CA ASN A 3 -15.48 -32.71 1.79
C ASN A 3 -15.27 -33.18 0.35
N LYS A 4 -16.13 -32.72 -0.57
CA LYS A 4 -15.89 -32.84 -2.00
C LYS A 4 -14.65 -31.99 -2.31
N LYS A 5 -13.49 -32.65 -2.46
CA LYS A 5 -12.28 -32.06 -3.04
C LYS A 5 -12.65 -31.67 -4.47
N ILE A 6 -12.95 -30.40 -4.70
CA ILE A 6 -13.09 -29.85 -6.05
C ILE A 6 -11.77 -30.14 -6.77
N THR A 7 -11.84 -30.78 -7.93
CA THR A 7 -10.67 -31.20 -8.69
C THR A 7 -10.09 -30.03 -9.48
N TYR A 8 -8.79 -30.10 -9.81
CA TYR A 8 -8.10 -29.01 -10.53
C TYR A 8 -8.71 -28.75 -11.92
N ASP A 9 -9.22 -29.79 -12.57
CA ASP A 9 -9.85 -29.71 -13.89
C ASP A 9 -11.19 -28.94 -13.86
N GLU A 10 -12.00 -29.13 -12.81
CA GLU A 10 -13.25 -28.38 -12.58
C GLU A 10 -13.00 -26.89 -12.29
N ILE A 11 -11.84 -26.55 -11.72
CA ILE A 11 -11.43 -25.16 -11.45
C ILE A 11 -10.94 -24.52 -12.76
N LYS A 12 -10.17 -25.26 -13.57
CA LYS A 12 -9.61 -24.77 -14.83
C LYS A 12 -10.68 -24.38 -15.84
N GLU A 13 -11.79 -25.11 -15.91
CA GLU A 13 -12.92 -24.75 -16.78
C GLU A 13 -13.65 -23.46 -16.37
N LYS A 14 -13.50 -23.02 -15.11
CA LYS A 14 -14.15 -21.81 -14.57
C LYS A 14 -13.25 -20.59 -14.48
N LEU A 15 -11.93 -20.76 -14.62
CA LEU A 15 -10.97 -19.66 -14.52
C LEU A 15 -10.57 -19.16 -15.90
N ASP A 16 -11.03 -17.97 -16.27
CA ASP A 16 -10.48 -17.22 -17.40
C ASP A 16 -9.39 -16.25 -16.90
N LEU A 17 -8.16 -16.46 -17.36
CA LEU A 17 -7.02 -15.61 -17.00
C LEU A 17 -7.23 -14.15 -17.41
N ASN A 18 -7.91 -13.89 -18.52
CA ASN A 18 -8.20 -12.53 -18.97
C ASN A 18 -9.23 -11.85 -18.06
N GLU A 19 -10.23 -12.59 -17.59
CA GLU A 19 -11.18 -12.07 -16.60
C GLU A 19 -10.50 -11.75 -15.27
N ILE A 20 -9.64 -12.66 -14.79
CA ILE A 20 -8.86 -12.46 -13.55
C ILE A 20 -7.97 -11.23 -13.67
N ARG A 21 -7.24 -11.08 -14.79
CA ARG A 21 -6.42 -9.89 -15.06
C ARG A 21 -7.28 -8.63 -15.15
N GLY A 22 -8.43 -8.68 -15.80
CA GLY A 22 -9.36 -7.54 -15.86
C GLY A 22 -9.89 -7.12 -14.48
N ARG A 23 -10.00 -8.05 -13.53
CA ARG A 23 -10.32 -7.74 -12.12
C ARG A 23 -9.14 -7.08 -11.40
N ILE A 24 -7.91 -7.55 -11.64
CA ILE A 24 -6.68 -6.93 -11.12
C ILE A 24 -6.55 -5.50 -11.66
N ASP A 25 -6.70 -5.29 -12.97
CA ASP A 25 -6.59 -3.98 -13.60
C ASP A 25 -7.57 -2.95 -13.01
N ARG A 26 -8.77 -3.40 -12.60
CA ARG A 26 -9.75 -2.53 -11.92
C ARG A 26 -9.23 -2.10 -10.55
N ILE A 27 -8.72 -3.04 -9.76
CA ILE A 27 -8.15 -2.76 -8.44
C ILE A 27 -6.93 -1.84 -8.57
N ASP A 28 -6.05 -2.12 -9.54
CA ASP A 28 -4.84 -1.33 -9.75
C ASP A 28 -5.15 0.14 -10.10
N ARG A 29 -6.20 0.39 -10.90
CA ARG A 29 -6.67 1.76 -11.15
C ARG A 29 -7.10 2.48 -9.88
N GLU A 30 -7.79 1.78 -8.99
CA GLU A 30 -8.19 2.34 -7.70
C GLU A 30 -6.99 2.58 -6.79
N LEU A 31 -6.05 1.64 -6.74
CA LEU A 31 -4.79 1.76 -5.98
C LEU A 31 -3.99 2.97 -6.44
N VAL A 32 -3.81 3.17 -7.75
CA VAL A 32 -3.09 4.33 -8.29
C VAL A 32 -3.74 5.63 -7.84
N LYS A 33 -5.06 5.74 -7.95
CA LYS A 33 -5.81 6.94 -7.51
C LYS A 33 -5.65 7.19 -6.01
N MET A 34 -5.69 6.14 -5.19
CA MET A 34 -5.51 6.25 -3.74
C MET A 34 -4.08 6.66 -3.38
N LEU A 35 -3.07 6.10 -4.05
CA LEU A 35 -1.66 6.43 -3.85
C LEU A 35 -1.33 7.86 -4.28
N GLU A 36 -1.88 8.32 -5.41
CA GLU A 36 -1.73 9.70 -5.87
C GLU A 36 -2.30 10.69 -4.84
N ASN A 37 -3.52 10.44 -4.36
CA ASN A 37 -4.13 11.27 -3.31
C ASN A 37 -3.31 11.24 -2.02
N ARG A 38 -2.80 10.07 -1.64
CA ARG A 38 -1.93 9.93 -0.47
C ARG A 38 -0.65 10.76 -0.63
N LEU A 39 -0.02 10.79 -1.81
CA LEU A 39 1.18 11.58 -2.06
C LEU A 39 0.91 13.09 -1.98
N LYS A 40 -0.25 13.57 -2.45
CA LYS A 40 -0.66 14.97 -2.25
C LYS A 40 -0.69 15.34 -0.76
N ILE A 41 -1.22 14.47 0.09
CA ILE A 41 -1.23 14.67 1.55
C ILE A 41 0.20 14.57 2.13
N VAL A 42 1.03 13.65 1.63
CA VAL A 42 2.44 13.54 2.06
C VAL A 42 3.23 14.82 1.77
N LYS A 43 2.91 15.55 0.69
CA LYS A 43 3.49 16.88 0.43
C LYS A 43 3.15 17.87 1.54
N GLU A 44 1.90 17.90 2.00
CA GLU A 44 1.48 18.74 3.14
C GLU A 44 2.27 18.38 4.42
N VAL A 45 2.47 17.08 4.67
CA VAL A 45 3.31 16.60 5.78
C VAL A 45 4.76 17.07 5.63
N ALA A 46 5.32 17.06 4.41
CA ALA A 46 6.66 17.55 4.14
C ALA A 46 6.82 19.03 4.50
N ILE A 47 5.89 19.86 4.03
CA ILE A 47 5.84 21.30 4.28
C ILE A 47 5.74 21.56 5.79
N TYR A 48 4.81 20.89 6.46
CA TYR A 48 4.63 21.03 7.90
C TYR A 48 5.90 20.67 8.68
N LYS A 49 6.53 19.54 8.35
CA LYS A 49 7.77 19.11 9.03
C LYS A 49 8.91 20.09 8.79
N LYS A 50 9.05 20.62 7.57
CA LYS A 50 10.05 21.66 7.25
C LYS A 50 9.85 22.91 8.10
N MET A 51 8.62 23.46 8.11
CA MET A 51 8.29 24.67 8.88
C MET A 51 8.56 24.53 10.38
N ASN A 52 8.42 23.31 10.91
CA ASN A 52 8.60 23.00 12.33
C ASN A 52 9.96 22.35 12.66
N ASN A 53 10.92 22.35 11.72
CA ASN A 53 12.24 21.71 11.89
C ASN A 53 12.19 20.25 12.36
N MET A 54 11.18 19.50 11.91
CA MET A 54 10.98 18.09 12.26
C MET A 54 11.69 17.15 11.29
N LYS A 55 12.09 15.97 11.78
CA LYS A 55 12.69 14.93 10.95
C LYS A 55 11.64 14.27 10.04
N ILE A 56 12.06 13.95 8.80
CA ILE A 56 11.22 13.21 7.84
C ILE A 56 10.93 11.79 8.35
N PHE A 57 11.95 11.11 8.87
CA PHE A 57 11.78 9.78 9.46
C PHE A 57 11.21 9.88 10.88
N ASP A 58 10.12 9.16 11.13
CA ASP A 58 9.44 9.05 12.42
C ASP A 58 9.04 7.59 12.64
N SER A 59 9.97 6.81 13.22
CA SER A 59 9.81 5.35 13.36
C SER A 59 8.54 4.96 14.09
N LYS A 60 8.19 5.68 15.17
CA LYS A 60 6.99 5.42 15.95
C LYS A 60 5.74 5.60 15.10
N ARG A 61 5.67 6.69 14.34
CA ARG A 61 4.52 6.94 13.46
C ARG A 61 4.42 5.91 12.34
N GLU A 62 5.54 5.47 11.75
CA GLU A 62 5.52 4.45 10.69
C GLU A 62 5.00 3.10 11.23
N GLU A 63 5.48 2.68 12.40
CA GLU A 63 5.04 1.47 13.08
C GLU A 63 3.53 1.51 13.39
N GLU A 64 3.04 2.61 13.96
CA GLU A 64 1.61 2.80 14.22
C GLU A 64 0.73 2.71 12.97
N VAL A 65 1.20 3.28 11.84
CA VAL A 65 0.47 3.18 10.55
C VAL A 65 0.42 1.73 10.09
N ILE A 66 1.54 1.03 10.13
CA ILE A 66 1.63 -0.37 9.68
C ILE A 66 0.73 -1.24 10.55
N GLU A 67 0.89 -1.19 11.87
CA GLU A 67 0.09 -1.98 12.81
C GLU A 67 -1.41 -1.74 12.64
N LYS A 68 -1.84 -0.48 12.53
CA LYS A 68 -3.25 -0.13 12.36
C LYS A 68 -3.84 -0.75 11.10
N ASN A 69 -3.08 -0.81 10.01
CA ASN A 69 -3.54 -1.40 8.76
C ASN A 69 -3.51 -2.94 8.80
N LEU A 70 -2.49 -3.53 9.41
CA LEU A 70 -2.39 -4.98 9.56
C LEU A 70 -3.50 -5.58 10.45
N LYS A 71 -4.03 -4.81 11.41
CA LYS A 71 -5.18 -5.21 12.24
C LYS A 71 -6.47 -5.42 11.44
N ASN A 72 -6.56 -4.85 10.23
CA ASN A 72 -7.75 -4.99 9.37
C ASN A 72 -7.67 -6.20 8.42
N ILE A 73 -6.59 -6.98 8.49
CA ILE A 73 -6.37 -8.14 7.61
C ILE A 73 -6.76 -9.40 8.36
N SER A 74 -7.72 -10.15 7.82
CA SER A 74 -8.21 -11.40 8.41
C SER A 74 -7.42 -12.64 7.99
N ASP A 75 -6.78 -12.61 6.82
CA ASP A 75 -5.99 -13.72 6.31
C ASP A 75 -4.50 -13.51 6.65
N GLU A 76 -4.01 -14.31 7.59
CA GLU A 76 -2.63 -14.25 8.05
C GLU A 76 -1.62 -14.64 6.95
N ASN A 77 -2.02 -15.43 5.94
CA ASN A 77 -1.12 -15.80 4.84
C ASN A 77 -0.78 -14.60 3.96
N ILE A 78 -1.71 -13.66 3.77
CA ILE A 78 -1.47 -12.45 2.98
C ILE A 78 -0.87 -11.31 3.81
N LYS A 79 -1.05 -11.33 5.14
CA LYS A 79 -0.62 -10.27 6.04
C LYS A 79 0.87 -9.96 5.96
N TYR A 80 1.71 -10.99 5.82
CA TYR A 80 3.15 -10.83 5.60
C TYR A 80 3.45 -9.99 4.35
N TYR A 81 2.78 -10.29 3.24
CA TYR A 81 2.97 -9.56 1.97
C TYR A 81 2.43 -8.14 2.05
N ILE A 82 1.29 -7.92 2.72
CA ILE A 82 0.77 -6.57 2.93
C ILE A 82 1.70 -5.74 3.82
N ASN A 83 2.33 -6.33 4.84
CA ASN A 83 3.32 -5.65 5.66
C ASN A 83 4.48 -5.11 4.81
N ILE A 84 4.99 -5.90 3.87
CA ILE A 84 6.05 -5.48 2.93
C ILE A 84 5.57 -4.29 2.10
N LEU A 85 4.36 -4.36 1.53
CA LEU A 85 3.80 -3.29 0.71
C LEU A 85 3.62 -1.98 1.50
N LEU A 86 3.11 -2.05 2.73
CA LEU A 86 2.95 -0.88 3.59
C LEU A 86 4.30 -0.22 3.90
N ASN A 87 5.33 -1.01 4.20
CA ASN A 87 6.69 -0.50 4.40
C ASN A 87 7.23 0.19 3.14
N ASN A 88 7.02 -0.39 1.96
CA ASN A 88 7.43 0.23 0.71
C ASN A 88 6.71 1.57 0.46
N ILE A 89 5.41 1.64 0.73
CA ILE A 89 4.65 2.89 0.66
C ILE A 89 5.25 3.95 1.61
N MET A 90 5.62 3.57 2.84
CA MET A 90 6.28 4.49 3.78
C MET A 90 7.65 4.97 3.28
N ASN A 91 8.44 4.08 2.68
CA ASN A 91 9.74 4.44 2.10
C ASN A 91 9.59 5.46 0.95
N VAL A 92 8.69 5.19 0.00
CA VAL A 92 8.39 6.14 -1.08
C VAL A 92 7.89 7.49 -0.54
N SER A 93 7.12 7.47 0.56
CA SER A 93 6.64 8.70 1.20
C SER A 93 7.78 9.55 1.75
N LYS A 94 8.82 8.93 2.31
CA LYS A 94 9.99 9.63 2.83
C LYS A 94 10.82 10.22 1.70
N GLU A 95 11.01 9.46 0.63
CA GLU A 95 11.72 9.94 -0.56
C GLU A 95 11.00 11.14 -1.17
N TYR A 96 9.68 11.08 -1.30
CA TYR A 96 8.89 12.20 -1.81
C TYR A 96 8.95 13.43 -0.89
N GLN A 97 8.88 13.25 0.44
CA GLN A 97 9.07 14.36 1.40
C GLN A 97 10.43 15.04 1.22
N LYS A 98 11.52 14.26 1.05
CA LYS A 98 12.87 14.80 0.83
C LYS A 98 12.90 15.65 -0.45
N ALA A 99 12.40 15.09 -1.55
CA ALA A 99 12.39 15.76 -2.84
C ALA A 99 11.59 17.08 -2.82
N GLU A 100 10.44 17.13 -2.13
CA GLU A 100 9.66 18.36 -2.02
C GLU A 100 10.35 19.42 -1.15
N ILE A 101 11.02 19.03 -0.07
CA ILE A 101 11.80 19.94 0.78
C ILE A 101 12.99 20.53 0.03
N GLU A 102 13.68 19.71 -0.78
CA GLU A 102 14.82 20.12 -1.60
C GLU A 102 14.42 21.13 -2.70
N LYS A 103 13.30 20.90 -3.40
CA LYS A 103 12.79 21.83 -4.41
C LYS A 103 12.46 23.22 -3.84
N ASP A 104 11.95 23.27 -2.62
CA ASP A 104 11.59 24.51 -1.94
C ASP A 104 12.82 25.26 -1.36
N ASN A 105 14.01 24.67 -1.41
CA ASN A 105 15.27 25.32 -1.02
C ASN A 105 16.03 25.91 -2.22
N GLN A 106 15.53 25.73 -3.45
CA GLN A 106 16.08 26.27 -4.70
C GLN A 106 15.35 27.54 -5.11
#